data_AF-X1K5A4-F1
#
_entry.id   AF-X1K5A4-F1
#
_cell.length_a   1.000
_cell.length_b   1.000
_cell.length_c   1.000
_cell.angle_alpha   90.00
_cell.angle_beta   90.00
_cell.angle_gamma   90.00
#
_symmetry.space_group_name_H-M   'P 1'
#
loop_
_entity.id
_entity.type
_entity.pdbx_description
1 polymer ?
#
loop_
_entity_poly.entity_id
_entity_poly.type
_entity_poly.pdbx_seq_one_letter_code
_entity_poly.pdbx_strand_id
1 'polypeptide(L)' 'MDGKEDLTYWSVPVNISLNKALEEALKLAGYRTKTEFIRDAVRRRLEELGIKLSAKI' A
#
# COMPACT_ATOMS: atom_id res chain seq x y z
N MET A 1 5.67 -16.55 21.67
CA MET A 1 5.26 -15.14 21.83
C MET A 1 4.84 -14.67 20.46
N ASP A 2 3.52 -14.70 20.17
CA ASP A 2 2.98 -14.25 18.88
C ASP A 2 3.02 -12.73 18.81
N GLY A 3 4.12 -12.20 18.26
CA GLY A 3 4.28 -10.78 17.95
C GLY A 3 3.31 -10.36 16.87
N LYS A 4 2.09 -9.98 17.27
CA LYS A 4 1.18 -9.25 16.38
C LYS A 4 1.76 -7.86 16.22
N GLU A 5 2.39 -7.61 15.08
CA GLU A 5 2.73 -6.26 14.63
C GLU A 5 1.48 -5.36 14.79
N ASP A 6 1.66 -4.14 15.31
CA ASP A 6 0.59 -3.16 15.50
C ASP A 6 0.04 -2.69 14.14
N LEU A 7 -0.79 -3.53 13.52
CA LEU A 7 -1.40 -3.26 12.21
C LEU A 7 -2.62 -2.35 12.38
N THR A 8 -2.58 -1.21 11.68
CA THR A 8 -3.77 -0.37 11.48
C THR A 8 -4.38 -0.65 10.10
N TYR A 9 -5.70 -0.74 10.03
CA TYR A 9 -6.43 -0.93 8.78
C TYR A 9 -7.14 0.37 8.38
N TRP A 10 -6.96 0.77 7.12
CA TRP A 10 -7.66 1.92 6.55
C TRP A 10 -8.75 1.45 5.60
N SER A 11 -10.01 1.80 5.88
CA SER A 11 -11.11 1.60 4.94
C SER A 11 -11.25 2.83 4.06
N VAL A 12 -10.80 2.73 2.81
CA VAL A 12 -10.79 3.85 1.86
C VAL A 12 -11.78 3.53 0.74
N PRO A 13 -12.92 4.25 0.63
CA PRO A 13 -13.81 4.09 -0.51
C PRO A 13 -13.11 4.61 -1.78
N VAL A 14 -13.17 3.82 -2.85
CA VAL A 14 -12.60 4.17 -4.16
C VAL A 14 -13.65 4.00 -5.25
N ASN A 15 -13.54 4.79 -6.31
CA ASN A 15 -14.42 4.63 -7.46
C ASN A 15 -14.03 3.40 -8.30
N ILE A 16 -14.96 2.95 -9.14
CA ILE A 16 -14.79 1.74 -9.96
C ILE A 16 -13.61 1.89 -10.92
N SER A 17 -13.40 3.08 -11.50
CA SER A 17 -12.31 3.33 -12.44
C SER A 17 -10.94 3.17 -11.80
N LEU A 18 -10.75 3.68 -10.57
CA LEU A 18 -9.50 3.54 -9.83
C LEU A 18 -9.22 2.08 -9.46
N ASN A 19 -10.26 1.34 -9.02
CA ASN A 19 -10.11 -0.09 -8.75
C ASN A 19 -9.72 -0.86 -10.02
N LYS A 20 -10.32 -0.55 -11.18
CA LYS A 20 -9.96 -1.20 -12.45
C LYS A 20 -8.52 -0.92 -12.86
N ALA A 21 -8.09 0.34 -12.77
CA ALA A 21 -6.70 0.71 -13.07
C ALA A 21 -5.70 -0.02 -12.15
N LEU A 22 -6.03 -0.18 -10.87
CA LEU A 22 -5.23 -0.96 -9.94
C LEU A 22 -5.14 -2.44 -10.36
N GLU A 23 -6.25 -3.06 -10.73
CA GLU A 23 -6.26 -4.46 -11.20
C GLU A 23 -5.42 -4.67 -12.47
N GLU A 24 -5.42 -3.70 -13.37
CA GLU A 24 -4.54 -3.72 -14.55
C GLU A 24 -3.07 -3.57 -14.16
N ALA A 25 -2.77 -2.66 -13.22
CA ALA A 25 -1.42 -2.48 -12.71
C ALA A 25 -0.87 -3.75 -12.03
N LEU A 26 -1.71 -4.51 -11.31
CA LEU A 26 -1.29 -5.78 -10.71
C LEU A 26 -0.83 -6.80 -11.75
N LYS A 27 -1.48 -6.86 -12.92
CA LYS A 27 -1.10 -7.77 -14.01
C LYS A 27 0.24 -7.40 -14.64
N LEU A 28 0.57 -6.10 -14.67
CA LEU A 28 1.76 -5.59 -15.35
C LEU A 28 2.99 -5.50 -14.43
N ALA A 29 2.79 -5.15 -13.16
CA ALA A 29 3.87 -4.76 -12.26
C ALA A 29 4.35 -5.87 -11.30
N GLY A 30 3.81 -7.09 -11.43
CA GLY A 30 4.30 -8.27 -10.69
C GLY A 30 3.97 -8.31 -9.20
N TYR A 31 3.11 -7.42 -8.71
CA TYR A 31 2.60 -7.46 -7.34
C TYR A 31 1.62 -8.61 -7.14
N ARG A 32 1.68 -9.28 -5.99
CA ARG A 32 0.81 -10.43 -5.69
C ARG A 32 -0.58 -10.01 -5.25
N THR A 33 -0.70 -8.84 -4.62
CA THR A 33 -1.97 -8.34 -4.07
C THR A 33 -2.12 -6.82 -4.21
N LYS A 34 -3.37 -6.34 -4.23
CA LYS A 34 -3.70 -4.90 -4.14
C LYS A 34 -3.04 -4.23 -2.94
N THR A 35 -3.05 -4.91 -1.80
CA THR A 35 -2.49 -4.41 -0.54
C THR A 35 -1.00 -4.14 -0.67
N GLU A 36 -0.26 -5.04 -1.31
CA GLU A 36 1.18 -4.87 -1.55
C GLU A 36 1.44 -3.65 -2.44
N PHE A 37 0.72 -3.52 -3.55
CA PHE A 37 0.81 -2.36 -4.44
C PHE A 37 0.50 -1.06 -3.69
N ILE A 38 -0.62 -1.01 -2.95
CA ILE A 38 -1.04 0.20 -2.23
C ILE A 38 -0.01 0.58 -1.17
N ARG A 39 0.53 -0.38 -0.42
CA ARG A 39 1.57 -0.13 0.59
C ARG A 39 2.84 0.46 -0.04
N ASP A 40 3.26 -0.08 -1.18
CA ASP A 40 4.45 0.42 -1.88
C ASP A 40 4.21 1.82 -2.47
N ALA A 41 3.06 2.02 -3.14
CA ALA A 41 2.67 3.32 -3.70
C ALA A 41 2.60 4.42 -2.62
N VAL A 42 1.97 4.12 -1.48
CA VAL A 42 1.90 5.05 -0.34
C VAL A 42 3.29 5.33 0.22
N ARG A 43 4.13 4.29 0.41
CA ARG A 43 5.50 4.47 0.91
C ARG A 43 6.32 5.40 0.02
N ARG A 44 6.37 5.13 -1.29
CA ARG A 44 7.09 5.96 -2.26
C ARG A 44 6.60 7.40 -2.23
N ARG A 45 5.28 7.60 -2.17
CA ARG A 45 4.70 8.95 -2.13
C ARG A 45 5.06 9.69 -0.84
N LEU A 46 5.09 9.00 0.30
CA LEU A 46 5.54 9.60 1.56
C LEU A 46 7.03 9.98 1.51
N GLU A 47 7.88 9.12 0.95
CA GLU A 47 9.31 9.40 0.77
C GLU A 47 9.55 10.61 -0.14
N GLU A 48 8.82 10.73 -1.24
CA GLU A 48 8.84 11.91 -2.13
C GLU A 48 8.47 13.21 -1.39
N LEU A 49 7.59 13.12 -0.39
CA LEU A 49 7.19 14.24 0.47
C LEU A 49 8.18 14.48 1.62
N GLY A 50 9.27 13.72 1.70
CA GLY A 50 10.26 13.80 2.78
C GLY A 50 9.83 13.14 4.09
N ILE A 51 8.70 12.41 4.09
CA ILE A 51 8.19 11.70 5.26
C ILE A 51 8.80 10.30 5.28
N LYS A 52 9.81 10.11 6.12
CA LYS A 52 10.41 8.79 6.35
C LYS A 52 9.59 8.03 7.38
N LEU A 53 9.22 6.80 7.05
CA LEU A 53 8.70 5.86 8.04
C LEU A 53 9.84 5.56 9.01
N SER A 54 9.81 6.14 10.21
CA SER A 54 10.74 5.75 11.27
C SER A 54 10.38 4.34 11.70
N ALA A 55 11.14 3.34 11.26
CA ALA A 55 11.11 2.05 11.89
C ALA A 55 11.55 2.24 13.35
N LYS A 56 10.60 2.22 14.29
CA LYS A 56 10.96 1.78 15.64
C LYS A 56 11.18 0.28 15.52
N ILE A 57 12.44 -0.09 15.72
CA ILE A 57 12.95 -1.45 15.94
C ILE A 57 12.11 -2.15 17.00
#